data_AF-A0AB38JH56-F1
#
_entry.id   AF-A0AB38JH56-F1
#
_cell.length_a   1.000
_cell.length_b   1.000
_cell.length_c   1.000
_cell.angle_alpha   90.00
_cell.angle_beta   90.00
_cell.angle_gamma   90.00
#
_symmetry.space_group_name_H-M   'P 1'
#
loop_
_entity.id
_entity.type
_entity.pdbx_description
1 polymer ?
#
loop_
_entity_poly.entity_id
_entity_poly.type
_entity_poly.pdbx_seq_one_letter_code
_entity_poly.pdbx_strand_id
1 'polypeptide(L)'
;MSTHGVRDPRPSDVARRTVLGAAWSTPVVAVATAAPMAAASTAGLTARLSWDGPRGVQTESSLLFLTLESPPRGTPVVRGTGTLTLTVLEQYAFSPAKSVVAPAGWTVINDNGRTITILAPDGVSAGTKGFNVEWGELSGNWTTTATWTESEVTGSVSSTIEVGPRGFPVLEWLTNPAVFGGTSTLRLLVPADCYAIGYPGLLLIPAEFFDASTIALPAGWTVVDEDSAAFAYLTGPTVAGAADFAFTFGPGSTTTSPVVQWISPMAPGTTPIQPRPPLRLTPA
;
A
#
# COMPACT_ATOMS: atom_id res chain seq x y z
N MET A 1 -12.37 -107.60 -25.20
CA MET A 1 -11.89 -106.32 -25.77
C MET A 1 -12.78 -105.22 -25.20
N SER A 2 -12.51 -104.80 -23.97
CA SER A 2 -11.79 -103.55 -23.61
C SER A 2 -12.49 -102.28 -24.10
N THR A 3 -12.95 -101.35 -23.25
CA THR A 3 -13.16 -101.31 -21.78
C THR A 3 -13.94 -100.03 -21.47
N HIS A 4 -14.96 -100.14 -20.61
CA HIS A 4 -15.40 -99.22 -19.53
C HIS A 4 -15.43 -97.69 -19.73
N GLY A 5 -16.46 -96.95 -19.27
CA GLY A 5 -17.39 -97.27 -18.20
C GLY A 5 -18.58 -96.32 -18.05
N VAL A 6 -19.58 -96.88 -17.36
CA VAL A 6 -20.92 -96.39 -17.00
C VAL A 6 -20.87 -95.60 -15.69
N ARG A 7 -21.72 -94.57 -15.52
CA ARG A 7 -22.63 -94.35 -14.35
C ARG A 7 -23.49 -93.08 -14.48
N ASP A 8 -24.82 -93.26 -14.51
CA ASP A 8 -25.85 -92.22 -14.24
C ASP A 8 -26.02 -91.99 -12.71
N PRO A 9 -26.61 -90.85 -12.26
CA PRO A 9 -28.02 -90.92 -11.86
C PRO A 9 -28.87 -89.63 -12.05
N ARG A 10 -30.02 -89.83 -12.71
CA ARG A 10 -31.43 -89.51 -12.36
C ARG A 10 -31.97 -88.09 -12.03
N PRO A 11 -33.25 -87.86 -12.41
CA PRO A 11 -34.04 -86.65 -12.14
C PRO A 11 -34.77 -86.71 -10.78
N SER A 12 -35.01 -85.53 -10.19
CA SER A 12 -36.10 -85.34 -9.23
C SER A 12 -36.64 -83.91 -9.32
N ASP A 13 -37.95 -83.84 -9.54
CA ASP A 13 -38.82 -82.69 -9.56
C ASP A 13 -38.57 -81.66 -8.45
N VAL A 14 -38.66 -80.37 -8.79
CA VAL A 14 -39.65 -79.42 -8.25
C VAL A 14 -39.76 -78.28 -9.29
N ALA A 15 -40.61 -78.38 -10.31
CA ALA A 15 -42.03 -78.04 -10.29
C ALA A 15 -42.34 -76.60 -9.82
N ARG A 16 -42.54 -75.69 -10.78
CA ARG A 16 -43.72 -74.79 -10.95
C ARG A 16 -43.40 -73.81 -12.09
N ARG A 17 -43.84 -74.02 -13.35
CA ARG A 17 -45.20 -73.72 -13.90
C ARG A 17 -45.74 -72.38 -13.36
N THR A 18 -46.21 -71.40 -14.12
CA THR A 18 -46.71 -71.38 -15.51
C THR A 18 -47.11 -69.93 -15.85
N VAL A 19 -46.62 -69.42 -16.99
CA VAL A 19 -47.33 -68.75 -18.12
C VAL A 19 -48.00 -67.36 -17.94
N LEU A 20 -47.94 -66.62 -19.07
CA LEU A 20 -48.88 -65.64 -19.66
C LEU A 20 -48.30 -64.21 -19.65
N GLY A 21 -48.18 -63.46 -20.75
CA GLY A 21 -48.72 -63.59 -22.09
C GLY A 21 -48.05 -62.57 -23.05
N ALA A 22 -48.41 -62.68 -24.32
CA ALA A 22 -47.69 -62.16 -25.48
C ALA A 22 -47.89 -60.66 -25.78
N ALA A 23 -46.92 -60.15 -26.58
CA ALA A 23 -46.95 -58.96 -27.44
C ALA A 23 -47.04 -57.63 -26.65
N TRP A 24 -46.43 -56.50 -27.01
CA TRP A 24 -46.27 -55.84 -28.31
C TRP A 24 -45.05 -54.90 -28.25
N SER A 25 -44.50 -54.56 -29.40
CA SER A 25 -43.39 -53.63 -29.63
C SER A 25 -43.55 -52.25 -28.97
N THR A 26 -42.47 -51.72 -28.39
CA THR A 26 -42.26 -50.27 -28.14
C THR A 26 -40.81 -49.88 -28.46
N PRO A 27 -40.57 -48.65 -28.97
CA PRO A 27 -39.27 -48.23 -29.46
C PRO A 27 -38.26 -48.12 -28.31
N VAL A 28 -37.01 -48.53 -28.56
CA VAL A 28 -35.89 -48.19 -27.68
C VAL A 28 -35.73 -46.67 -27.73
N VAL A 29 -36.13 -45.99 -26.65
CA VAL A 29 -35.70 -44.61 -26.41
C VAL A 29 -34.20 -44.69 -26.14
N ALA A 30 -33.40 -44.35 -27.14
CA ALA A 30 -32.01 -44.00 -26.93
C ALA A 30 -32.01 -42.72 -26.09
N VAL A 31 -31.95 -42.88 -24.77
CA VAL A 31 -31.47 -41.79 -23.91
C VAL A 31 -30.02 -41.62 -24.30
N ALA A 32 -29.75 -40.69 -25.22
CA ALA A 32 -28.45 -40.08 -25.29
C ALA A 32 -28.27 -39.44 -23.92
N THR A 33 -27.53 -40.13 -23.04
CA THR A 33 -26.90 -39.46 -21.91
C THR A 33 -26.15 -38.31 -22.55
N ALA A 34 -26.63 -37.10 -22.35
CA ALA A 34 -25.87 -35.91 -22.69
C ALA A 34 -24.50 -36.16 -22.05
N ALA A 35 -23.49 -36.40 -22.88
CA ALA A 35 -22.12 -36.30 -22.42
C ALA A 35 -22.07 -34.96 -21.70
N PRO A 36 -21.58 -34.89 -20.45
CA PRO A 36 -21.40 -33.59 -19.84
C PRO A 36 -20.60 -32.79 -20.86
N MET A 37 -21.18 -31.68 -21.33
CA MET A 37 -20.37 -30.65 -21.96
C MET A 37 -19.27 -30.43 -20.93
N ALA A 38 -18.08 -30.93 -21.24
CA ALA A 38 -16.90 -30.60 -20.46
C ALA A 38 -16.83 -29.08 -20.57
N ALA A 39 -17.25 -28.41 -19.50
CA ALA A 39 -16.97 -27.01 -19.29
C ALA A 39 -15.46 -26.92 -19.16
N ALA A 40 -14.76 -26.90 -20.29
CA ALA A 40 -13.38 -26.51 -20.35
C ALA A 40 -13.33 -24.98 -20.31
N SER A 41 -13.66 -24.41 -19.15
CA SER A 41 -12.91 -23.25 -18.69
C SER A 41 -12.12 -23.70 -17.46
N THR A 42 -11.13 -24.55 -17.73
CA THR A 42 -9.97 -24.76 -16.84
C THR A 42 -8.80 -23.93 -17.35
N ALA A 43 -9.07 -22.77 -17.96
CA ALA A 43 -8.03 -21.78 -18.15
C ALA A 43 -7.63 -21.31 -16.74
N GLY A 44 -6.54 -21.87 -16.22
CA GLY A 44 -5.90 -21.31 -15.03
C GLY A 44 -5.52 -19.86 -15.30
N LEU A 45 -5.35 -19.07 -14.24
CA LEU A 45 -4.91 -17.68 -14.34
C LEU A 45 -3.68 -17.59 -15.24
N THR A 46 -3.73 -16.72 -16.24
CA THR A 46 -2.62 -16.46 -17.17
C THR A 46 -1.82 -15.22 -16.79
N ALA A 47 -2.23 -14.54 -15.72
CA ALA A 47 -1.57 -13.37 -15.19
C ALA A 47 -0.52 -13.69 -14.12
N ARG A 48 0.49 -12.81 -14.02
CA ARG A 48 1.38 -12.67 -12.88
C ARG A 48 1.54 -11.20 -12.53
N LEU A 49 1.63 -10.89 -11.23
CA LEU A 49 1.93 -9.56 -10.72
C LEU A 49 3.29 -9.55 -10.02
N SER A 50 4.06 -8.49 -10.25
CA SER A 50 5.30 -8.23 -9.52
C SER A 50 5.49 -6.73 -9.33
N TRP A 51 5.87 -6.34 -8.13
CA TRP A 51 6.31 -4.98 -7.82
C TRP A 51 7.81 -4.84 -8.04
N ASP A 52 8.19 -3.74 -8.67
CA ASP A 52 9.55 -3.23 -8.74
C ASP A 52 9.58 -1.83 -8.13
N GLY A 53 10.27 -1.70 -7.01
CA GLY A 53 10.33 -0.46 -6.24
C GLY A 53 11.07 -0.66 -4.92
N PRO A 54 11.65 0.41 -4.34
CA PRO A 54 12.32 0.32 -3.07
C PRO A 54 11.33 -0.11 -1.99
N ARG A 55 11.73 -1.08 -1.15
CA ARG A 55 11.03 -1.30 0.11
C ARG A 55 11.38 -0.16 1.06
N GLY A 56 10.43 0.23 1.89
CA GLY A 56 10.68 1.33 2.82
C GLY A 56 10.47 2.69 2.15
N VAL A 57 11.32 3.65 2.50
CA VAL A 57 11.19 5.08 2.18
C VAL A 57 11.00 5.30 0.70
N GLN A 58 9.93 6.01 0.35
CA GLN A 58 9.67 6.38 -1.04
C GLN A 58 10.23 7.77 -1.33
N THR A 59 11.32 7.80 -2.09
CA THR A 59 11.80 9.01 -2.78
C THR A 59 11.38 9.04 -4.24
N GLU A 60 10.92 7.91 -4.79
CA GLU A 60 10.64 7.69 -6.21
C GLU A 60 9.32 6.93 -6.38
N SER A 61 8.77 6.96 -7.59
CA SER A 61 7.60 6.16 -7.94
C SER A 61 7.93 4.67 -7.95
N SER A 62 6.93 3.84 -7.67
CA SER A 62 7.06 2.39 -7.80
C SER A 62 6.43 1.91 -9.10
N LEU A 63 6.91 0.79 -9.61
CA LEU A 63 6.46 0.21 -10.86
C LEU A 63 5.80 -1.15 -10.58
N LEU A 64 4.51 -1.24 -10.86
CA LEU A 64 3.79 -2.50 -10.82
C LEU A 64 3.78 -3.10 -12.23
N PHE A 65 4.23 -4.36 -12.34
CA PHE A 65 4.16 -5.12 -13.57
C PHE A 65 3.06 -6.17 -13.50
N LEU A 66 2.15 -6.12 -14.48
CA LEU A 66 1.23 -7.20 -14.81
C LEU A 66 1.74 -7.90 -16.07
N THR A 67 2.08 -9.18 -15.96
CA THR A 67 2.46 -10.01 -17.11
C THR A 67 1.31 -10.93 -17.45
N LEU A 68 0.81 -10.84 -18.69
CA LEU A 68 -0.25 -11.70 -19.21
C LEU A 68 0.37 -12.71 -20.20
N GLU A 69 0.23 -13.99 -19.90
CA GLU A 69 0.70 -15.09 -20.75
C GLU A 69 -0.35 -15.42 -21.83
N SER A 70 0.08 -15.74 -23.05
CA SER A 70 -0.86 -16.17 -24.10
C SER A 70 -1.53 -17.48 -23.70
N PRO A 71 -2.86 -17.62 -23.82
CA PRO A 71 -3.50 -18.91 -23.63
C PRO A 71 -3.01 -19.89 -24.70
N PRO A 72 -2.99 -21.19 -24.41
CA PRO A 72 -2.69 -22.19 -25.42
C PRO A 72 -3.73 -22.11 -26.56
N ARG A 73 -3.28 -21.73 -27.75
CA ARG A 73 -4.00 -21.62 -29.04
C ARG A 73 -4.98 -20.44 -29.21
N GLY A 74 -4.50 -19.39 -29.87
CA GLY A 74 -5.26 -18.57 -30.85
C GLY A 74 -6.43 -17.72 -30.35
N THR A 75 -6.82 -17.81 -29.08
CA THR A 75 -7.83 -16.94 -28.48
C THR A 75 -7.20 -15.65 -27.93
N PRO A 76 -7.90 -14.50 -27.99
CA PRO A 76 -7.47 -13.30 -27.29
C PRO A 76 -7.29 -13.62 -25.80
N VAL A 77 -6.28 -13.00 -25.21
CA VAL A 77 -5.61 -13.48 -24.00
C VAL A 77 -6.48 -13.36 -22.76
N VAL A 78 -7.46 -12.46 -22.76
CA VAL A 78 -8.52 -12.38 -21.74
C VAL A 78 -9.82 -11.97 -22.46
N ARG A 79 -10.88 -12.78 -22.34
CA ARG A 79 -12.19 -12.53 -22.99
C ARG A 79 -13.04 -11.46 -22.29
N GLY A 80 -12.48 -10.69 -21.37
CA GLY A 80 -13.23 -9.63 -20.71
C GLY A 80 -12.38 -8.63 -19.94
N THR A 81 -13.06 -7.74 -19.24
CA THR A 81 -12.47 -6.67 -18.44
C THR A 81 -11.78 -7.22 -17.20
N GLY A 82 -10.48 -7.00 -17.03
CA GLY A 82 -9.83 -7.27 -15.75
C GLY A 82 -9.80 -6.03 -14.88
N THR A 83 -9.89 -6.23 -13.56
CA THR A 83 -9.83 -5.16 -12.57
C THR A 83 -8.55 -5.30 -11.75
N LEU A 84 -7.74 -4.24 -11.71
CA LEU A 84 -6.61 -4.12 -10.80
C LEU A 84 -7.03 -3.27 -9.61
N THR A 85 -6.94 -3.85 -8.41
CA THR A 85 -7.22 -3.18 -7.14
C THR A 85 -5.91 -2.97 -6.38
N LEU A 86 -5.59 -1.72 -6.05
CA LEU A 86 -4.50 -1.36 -5.15
C LEU A 86 -5.07 -1.02 -3.78
N THR A 87 -4.73 -1.77 -2.73
CA THR A 87 -5.28 -1.60 -1.37
C THR A 87 -4.19 -1.27 -0.36
N VAL A 88 -4.45 -0.27 0.50
CA VAL A 88 -3.61 0.10 1.65
C VAL A 88 -4.18 -0.52 2.94
N LEU A 89 -3.35 -1.27 3.69
CA LEU A 89 -3.82 -2.12 4.79
C LEU A 89 -3.74 -1.54 6.22
N GLU A 90 -3.15 -0.35 6.45
CA GLU A 90 -3.03 0.23 7.80
C GLU A 90 -4.12 1.26 8.18
N GLN A 91 -4.47 1.30 9.48
CA GLN A 91 -5.63 2.04 10.01
C GLN A 91 -5.35 3.51 10.34
N TYR A 92 -4.10 3.92 10.59
CA TYR A 92 -3.76 5.27 11.08
C TYR A 92 -2.60 5.90 10.32
N ALA A 93 -2.87 6.22 9.06
CA ALA A 93 -2.31 7.36 8.34
C ALA A 93 -3.07 7.47 7.01
N PHE A 94 -3.08 8.64 6.38
CA PHE A 94 -3.73 8.87 5.09
C PHE A 94 -2.69 9.35 4.08
N SER A 95 -2.33 8.49 3.11
CA SER A 95 -1.88 8.94 1.81
C SER A 95 -2.16 7.85 0.78
N PRO A 96 -3.19 8.01 -0.06
CA PRO A 96 -3.35 7.13 -1.21
C PRO A 96 -2.18 7.33 -2.18
N ALA A 97 -2.03 6.43 -3.16
CA ALA A 97 -1.18 6.78 -4.30
C ALA A 97 -1.73 8.09 -4.90
N LYS A 98 -0.86 9.08 -5.05
CA LYS A 98 -1.20 10.41 -5.57
C LYS A 98 -1.74 10.32 -6.99
N SER A 99 -1.12 9.44 -7.77
CA SER A 99 -1.55 9.16 -9.13
C SER A 99 -1.13 7.74 -9.52
N VAL A 100 -1.87 7.15 -10.44
CA VAL A 100 -1.45 5.93 -11.13
C VAL A 100 -1.50 6.19 -12.62
N VAL A 101 -0.33 6.14 -13.25
CA VAL A 101 -0.22 6.24 -14.71
C VAL A 101 -0.36 4.83 -15.27
N ALA A 102 -1.54 4.55 -15.81
CA ALA A 102 -1.84 3.29 -16.47
C ALA A 102 -1.27 3.25 -17.90
N PRO A 103 -0.98 2.07 -18.45
CA PRO A 103 -0.55 1.93 -19.84
C PRO A 103 -1.66 2.36 -20.82
N ALA A 104 -1.28 2.72 -22.04
CA ALA A 104 -2.22 3.23 -23.04
C ALA A 104 -3.44 2.32 -23.23
N GLY A 105 -4.63 2.93 -23.25
CA GLY A 105 -5.91 2.25 -23.41
C GLY A 105 -6.52 1.69 -22.11
N TRP A 106 -5.84 1.78 -20.97
CA TRP A 106 -6.39 1.42 -19.67
C TRP A 106 -7.05 2.61 -18.99
N THR A 107 -8.08 2.33 -18.19
CA THR A 107 -8.91 3.36 -17.54
C THR A 107 -8.78 3.27 -16.04
N VAL A 108 -8.42 4.38 -15.39
CA VAL A 108 -8.49 4.51 -13.92
C VAL A 108 -9.89 4.98 -13.54
N ILE A 109 -10.65 4.17 -12.80
CA ILE A 109 -12.06 4.48 -12.46
C ILE A 109 -12.17 5.31 -11.18
N ASN A 110 -11.35 4.98 -10.18
CA ASN A 110 -11.37 5.62 -8.88
C ASN A 110 -9.94 5.78 -8.38
N ASP A 111 -9.56 7.02 -8.12
CA ASP A 111 -8.28 7.45 -7.55
C ASP A 111 -8.44 8.07 -6.15
N ASN A 112 -9.67 8.15 -5.63
CA ASN A 112 -9.98 8.86 -4.39
C ASN A 112 -10.07 7.90 -3.20
N GLY A 113 -8.91 7.55 -2.61
CA GLY A 113 -8.82 6.91 -1.29
C GLY A 113 -7.89 5.70 -1.21
N ARG A 114 -8.01 4.91 -0.12
CA ARG A 114 -7.20 3.69 0.19
C ARG A 114 -7.25 2.60 -0.88
N THR A 115 -8.12 2.74 -1.88
CA THR A 115 -8.34 1.79 -2.95
C THR A 115 -8.33 2.47 -4.30
N ILE A 116 -7.48 2.00 -5.21
CA ILE A 116 -7.47 2.45 -6.62
C ILE A 116 -7.89 1.29 -7.51
N THR A 117 -8.80 1.58 -8.44
CA THR A 117 -9.36 0.58 -9.36
C THR A 117 -9.04 0.94 -10.81
N ILE A 118 -8.40 0.02 -11.53
CA ILE A 118 -8.06 0.17 -12.95
C ILE A 118 -8.75 -0.90 -13.77
N LEU A 119 -9.37 -0.51 -14.89
CA LEU A 119 -9.95 -1.42 -15.87
C LEU A 119 -9.04 -1.57 -17.08
N ALA A 120 -8.87 -2.82 -17.47
CA ALA A 120 -8.34 -3.19 -18.76
C ALA A 120 -9.34 -2.87 -19.89
N PRO A 121 -8.85 -2.48 -21.09
CA PRO A 121 -9.68 -2.44 -22.28
C PRO A 121 -10.08 -3.85 -22.72
N ASP A 122 -11.14 -3.95 -23.53
CA ASP A 122 -11.54 -5.22 -24.13
C ASP A 122 -10.43 -5.79 -25.01
N GLY A 123 -10.18 -7.10 -24.90
CA GLY A 123 -9.24 -7.80 -25.76
C GLY A 123 -7.76 -7.51 -25.50
N VAL A 124 -7.35 -7.37 -24.23
CA VAL A 124 -5.94 -7.17 -23.86
C VAL A 124 -5.06 -8.26 -24.45
N SER A 125 -3.93 -7.85 -25.05
CA SER A 125 -2.92 -8.76 -25.59
C SER A 125 -1.93 -9.22 -24.51
N ALA A 126 -1.35 -10.40 -24.72
CA ALA A 126 -0.23 -10.91 -23.94
C ALA A 126 0.94 -9.92 -23.88
N GLY A 127 1.80 -10.14 -22.88
CA GLY A 127 2.97 -9.33 -22.60
C GLY A 127 2.80 -8.50 -21.33
N THR A 128 3.86 -7.76 -21.00
CA THR A 128 3.96 -7.02 -19.75
C THR A 128 3.32 -5.64 -19.86
N LYS A 129 2.59 -5.25 -18.83
CA LYS A 129 1.91 -3.96 -18.65
C LYS A 129 2.47 -3.31 -17.38
N GLY A 130 3.06 -2.13 -17.53
CA GLY A 130 3.63 -1.37 -16.42
C GLY A 130 2.67 -0.29 -15.94
N PHE A 131 2.47 -0.20 -14.63
CA PHE A 131 1.72 0.86 -13.98
C PHE A 131 2.69 1.65 -13.11
N ASN A 132 2.84 2.95 -13.40
CA ASN A 132 3.66 3.81 -12.57
C ASN A 132 2.79 4.36 -11.43
N VAL A 133 3.19 4.09 -10.20
CA VAL A 133 2.44 4.45 -8.99
C VAL A 133 3.22 5.52 -8.23
N GLU A 134 2.69 6.74 -8.28
CA GLU A 134 3.24 7.87 -7.53
C GLU A 134 2.65 7.87 -6.13
N TRP A 135 3.50 7.83 -5.11
CA TRP A 135 3.06 7.83 -3.72
C TRP A 135 2.74 9.25 -3.23
N GLY A 136 1.72 9.39 -2.39
CA GLY A 136 1.43 10.63 -1.66
C GLY A 136 2.39 10.88 -0.49
N GLU A 137 2.12 11.91 0.31
CA GLU A 137 2.84 12.18 1.56
C GLU A 137 2.48 11.14 2.65
N LEU A 138 3.41 10.23 2.94
CA LEU A 138 3.16 9.05 3.78
C LEU A 138 3.73 9.25 5.19
N SER A 139 2.88 9.18 6.23
CA SER A 139 3.28 8.98 7.64
C SER A 139 3.06 7.53 8.07
N GLY A 140 3.95 6.93 8.86
CA GLY A 140 3.81 5.53 9.32
C GLY A 140 4.32 4.46 8.33
N ASN A 141 4.28 3.19 8.74
CA ASN A 141 4.65 2.05 7.90
C ASN A 141 3.44 1.59 7.08
N TRP A 142 3.64 1.13 5.85
CA TRP A 142 2.53 0.74 5.00
C TRP A 142 2.80 -0.55 4.26
N THR A 143 1.73 -1.30 4.04
CA THR A 143 1.72 -2.40 3.09
C THR A 143 0.69 -2.09 2.01
N THR A 144 1.16 -2.10 0.77
CA THR A 144 0.29 -1.97 -0.40
C THR A 144 0.16 -3.31 -1.09
N THR A 145 -1.08 -3.69 -1.42
CA THR A 145 -1.41 -4.92 -2.12
C THR A 145 -2.04 -4.61 -3.47
N ALA A 146 -1.46 -5.12 -4.54
CA ALA A 146 -2.04 -5.15 -5.87
C ALA A 146 -2.73 -6.50 -6.09
N THR A 147 -3.96 -6.49 -6.61
CA THR A 147 -4.71 -7.70 -6.96
C THR A 147 -5.31 -7.58 -8.35
N TRP A 148 -5.11 -8.61 -9.18
CA TRP A 148 -5.67 -8.71 -10.53
C TRP A 148 -6.65 -9.88 -10.63
N THR A 149 -7.82 -9.59 -11.18
CA THR A 149 -8.88 -10.57 -11.44
C THR A 149 -9.21 -10.58 -12.93
N GLU A 150 -9.10 -11.74 -13.58
CA GLU A 150 -9.48 -11.94 -14.98
C GLU A 150 -10.99 -12.21 -15.08
N SER A 151 -11.67 -11.53 -16.00
CA SER A 151 -13.06 -11.88 -16.32
C SER A 151 -13.13 -13.31 -16.86
N GLU A 152 -14.16 -14.05 -16.48
CA GLU A 152 -14.41 -15.45 -16.89
C GLU A 152 -13.48 -16.52 -16.28
N VAL A 153 -12.52 -16.13 -15.43
CA VAL A 153 -11.69 -17.05 -14.64
C VAL A 153 -12.00 -16.89 -13.16
N THR A 154 -12.14 -18.00 -12.45
CA THR A 154 -12.29 -17.97 -10.99
C THR A 154 -10.92 -17.86 -10.33
N GLY A 155 -10.60 -16.69 -9.78
CA GLY A 155 -9.39 -16.47 -8.97
C GLY A 155 -8.79 -15.10 -9.18
N SER A 156 -7.74 -14.81 -8.41
CA SER A 156 -6.94 -13.60 -8.57
C SER A 156 -5.47 -13.88 -8.33
N VAL A 157 -4.60 -13.07 -8.92
CA VAL A 157 -3.19 -12.99 -8.55
C VAL A 157 -2.95 -11.71 -7.76
N SER A 158 -2.07 -11.76 -6.77
CA SER A 158 -1.73 -10.61 -5.95
C SER A 158 -0.23 -10.44 -5.78
N SER A 159 0.19 -9.21 -5.53
CA SER A 159 1.57 -8.86 -5.21
C SER A 159 1.57 -7.75 -4.16
N THR A 160 2.48 -7.82 -3.20
CA THR A 160 2.58 -6.87 -2.10
C THR A 160 3.95 -6.22 -2.06
N ILE A 161 3.97 -4.97 -1.58
CA ILE A 161 5.20 -4.26 -1.28
C ILE A 161 5.05 -3.52 0.06
N GLU A 162 6.12 -3.57 0.86
CA GLU A 162 6.26 -2.74 2.04
C GLU A 162 6.73 -1.35 1.61
N VAL A 163 5.85 -0.38 1.77
CA VAL A 163 6.10 1.02 1.47
C VAL A 163 6.32 1.70 2.83
N GLY A 164 7.55 2.10 3.10
CA GLY A 164 7.91 2.73 4.36
C GLY A 164 7.56 4.21 4.40
N PRO A 165 7.51 4.80 5.61
CA PRO A 165 7.33 6.22 5.79
C PRO A 165 8.46 6.96 5.09
N ARG A 166 8.19 8.17 4.62
CA ARG A 166 9.28 9.15 4.58
C ARG A 166 9.57 9.53 6.03
N GLY A 167 10.84 9.67 6.38
CA GLY A 167 11.19 10.18 7.70
C GLY A 167 10.50 11.53 7.93
N PHE A 168 9.84 11.72 9.06
CA PHE A 168 9.41 13.06 9.47
C PHE A 168 10.50 13.62 10.36
N PRO A 169 10.81 14.92 10.20
CA PRO A 169 11.57 15.57 11.22
C PRO A 169 10.80 15.51 12.54
N VAL A 170 11.53 15.36 13.62
CA VAL A 170 11.00 15.43 14.98
C VAL A 170 11.60 16.65 15.64
N LEU A 171 10.77 17.39 16.35
CA LEU A 171 11.20 18.51 17.16
C LEU A 171 11.00 18.13 18.63
N GLU A 172 12.02 18.28 19.46
CA GLU A 172 11.97 17.90 20.87
C GLU A 172 12.76 18.85 21.76
N TRP A 173 12.34 19.00 23.02
CA TRP A 173 13.10 19.72 24.03
C TRP A 173 13.90 18.73 24.87
N LEU A 174 15.24 18.89 24.88
CA LEU A 174 16.13 18.00 25.64
C LEU A 174 16.10 18.28 27.14
N THR A 175 15.65 19.47 27.55
CA THR A 175 15.47 19.83 28.95
C THR A 175 14.07 20.40 29.14
N ASN A 176 13.16 19.56 29.65
CA ASN A 176 11.76 19.91 29.88
C ASN A 176 11.24 19.18 31.15
N PRO A 177 10.79 19.91 32.20
CA PRO A 177 10.71 21.36 32.29
C PRO A 177 12.09 22.02 32.31
N ALA A 178 12.15 23.26 31.82
CA ALA A 178 13.29 24.17 31.99
C ALA A 178 12.93 25.25 33.02
N VAL A 179 13.94 25.94 33.56
CA VAL A 179 13.77 27.00 34.56
C VAL A 179 14.02 28.38 33.97
N PHE A 180 13.35 29.42 34.50
CA PHE A 180 13.69 30.81 34.20
C PHE A 180 15.15 31.12 34.56
N GLY A 181 15.85 31.87 33.72
CA GLY A 181 17.30 32.08 33.86
C GLY A 181 18.16 30.88 33.45
N GLY A 182 17.55 29.74 33.13
CA GLY A 182 18.22 28.50 32.74
C GLY A 182 18.34 28.32 31.23
N THR A 183 18.75 27.13 30.82
CA THR A 183 18.95 26.76 29.42
C THR A 183 18.13 25.53 29.04
N SER A 184 17.72 25.45 27.78
CA SER A 184 17.20 24.21 27.17
C SER A 184 17.63 24.13 25.71
N THR A 185 17.70 22.91 25.19
CA THR A 185 18.01 22.68 23.78
C THR A 185 16.76 22.18 23.08
N LEU A 186 16.36 22.89 22.03
CA LEU A 186 15.40 22.38 21.06
C LEU A 186 16.18 21.62 20.00
N ARG A 187 15.88 20.34 19.82
CA ARG A 187 16.52 19.50 18.83
C ARG A 187 15.56 19.23 17.68
N LEU A 188 16.01 19.51 16.47
CA LEU A 188 15.42 19.02 15.22
C LEU A 188 16.17 17.75 14.81
N LEU A 189 15.52 16.60 14.93
CA LEU A 189 16.00 15.32 14.39
C LEU A 189 15.44 15.14 12.99
N VAL A 190 16.32 15.01 12.00
CA VAL A 190 15.99 14.74 10.61
C VAL A 190 16.47 13.33 10.28
N PRO A 191 15.57 12.34 10.16
CA PRO A 191 15.94 11.01 9.69
C PRO A 191 16.61 11.05 8.31
N ALA A 192 17.50 10.10 8.01
CA ALA A 192 18.28 10.08 6.76
C ALA A 192 17.41 9.99 5.49
N ASP A 193 16.17 9.57 5.68
CA ASP A 193 15.12 9.33 4.73
C ASP A 193 14.01 10.40 4.76
N CYS A 194 14.30 11.55 5.37
CA CYS A 194 13.31 12.59 5.57
C CYS A 194 12.86 13.29 4.27
N TYR A 195 11.56 13.54 4.15
CA TYR A 195 10.97 14.15 2.96
C TYR A 195 11.49 15.56 2.65
N ALA A 196 11.95 16.25 3.69
CA ALA A 196 12.38 17.65 3.61
C ALA A 196 13.88 17.80 3.34
N ILE A 197 14.66 16.71 3.25
CA ILE A 197 16.08 16.80 2.92
C ILE A 197 16.26 17.46 1.55
N GLY A 198 17.18 18.42 1.47
CA GLY A 198 17.44 19.21 0.26
C GLY A 198 16.52 20.41 0.08
N TYR A 199 15.50 20.58 0.94
CA TYR A 199 14.67 21.77 1.00
C TYR A 199 15.05 22.65 2.21
N PRO A 200 14.84 23.97 2.14
CA PRO A 200 15.01 24.85 3.30
C PRO A 200 14.04 24.48 4.42
N GLY A 201 14.55 24.43 5.64
CA GLY A 201 13.76 24.37 6.87
C GLY A 201 13.45 25.78 7.37
N LEU A 202 12.33 25.92 8.06
CA LEU A 202 11.86 27.15 8.70
C LEU A 202 11.41 26.82 10.12
N LEU A 203 11.98 27.50 11.11
CA LEU A 203 11.59 27.43 12.51
C LEU A 203 10.93 28.76 12.88
N LEU A 204 9.71 28.69 13.41
CA LEU A 204 8.92 29.83 13.88
C LEU A 204 8.99 29.85 15.40
N ILE A 205 9.43 30.97 15.95
CA ILE A 205 9.54 31.20 17.40
C ILE A 205 8.75 32.45 17.73
N PRO A 206 7.91 32.47 18.78
CA PRO A 206 7.19 33.68 19.19
C PRO A 206 8.14 34.87 19.40
N ALA A 207 7.82 36.05 18.87
CA ALA A 207 8.71 37.23 18.88
C ALA A 207 9.01 37.72 20.31
N GLU A 208 8.02 37.66 21.20
CA GLU A 208 8.13 37.94 22.65
C GLU A 208 9.21 37.14 23.37
N PHE A 209 9.68 36.05 22.76
CA PHE A 209 10.78 35.26 23.31
C PHE A 209 12.11 36.02 23.28
N PHE A 210 12.35 36.83 22.25
CA PHE A 210 13.64 37.51 22.00
C PHE A 210 13.87 38.75 22.87
N ASP A 211 12.83 39.28 23.52
CA ASP A 211 12.95 40.47 24.38
C ASP A 211 13.85 40.23 25.62
N ALA A 212 13.95 38.98 26.08
CA ALA A 212 14.72 38.62 27.28
C ALA A 212 15.56 37.35 27.12
N SER A 213 15.41 36.61 26.02
CA SER A 213 16.06 35.31 25.83
C SER A 213 16.94 35.32 24.59
N THR A 214 17.96 34.47 24.58
CA THR A 214 18.87 34.34 23.45
C THR A 214 18.80 32.94 22.86
N ILE A 215 18.96 32.84 21.56
CA ILE A 215 19.10 31.57 20.85
C ILE A 215 20.46 31.49 20.16
N ALA A 216 21.21 30.41 20.38
CA ALA A 216 22.36 30.07 19.58
C ALA A 216 21.94 29.09 18.48
N LEU A 217 22.22 29.46 17.23
CA LEU A 217 21.80 28.71 16.05
C LEU A 217 22.82 27.63 15.67
N PRO A 218 22.35 26.45 15.20
CA PRO A 218 23.24 25.46 14.61
C PRO A 218 23.84 25.96 13.28
N ALA A 219 24.92 25.32 12.84
CA ALA A 219 25.62 25.73 11.61
C ALA A 219 24.68 25.74 10.39
N GLY A 220 24.77 26.81 9.60
CA GLY A 220 23.96 27.00 8.39
C GLY A 220 22.54 27.54 8.66
N TRP A 221 22.14 27.72 9.91
CA TRP A 221 20.88 28.39 10.26
C TRP A 221 21.09 29.87 10.51
N THR A 222 20.13 30.69 10.07
CA THR A 222 20.17 32.15 10.18
C THR A 222 18.79 32.70 10.54
N VAL A 223 18.77 33.88 11.16
CA VAL A 223 17.53 34.64 11.36
C VAL A 223 17.18 35.36 10.06
N VAL A 224 15.91 35.25 9.64
CA VAL A 224 15.40 35.81 8.37
C VAL A 224 14.54 37.04 8.61
N ASP A 225 13.77 37.04 9.69
CA ASP A 225 12.89 38.14 10.07
C ASP A 225 12.67 38.10 11.58
N GLU A 226 13.06 39.17 12.27
CA GLU A 226 12.81 39.44 13.70
C GLU A 226 11.72 40.50 13.91
N ASP A 227 11.30 41.19 12.84
CA ASP A 227 10.44 42.39 12.90
C ASP A 227 8.94 42.04 12.85
N SER A 228 8.60 40.77 12.58
CA SER A 228 7.24 40.28 12.71
C SER A 228 6.80 40.34 14.18
N ALA A 229 5.75 41.12 14.44
CA ALA A 229 5.19 41.33 15.77
C ALA A 229 4.73 40.05 16.49
N ALA A 230 4.60 38.93 15.78
CA ALA A 230 4.13 37.66 16.32
C ALA A 230 5.22 36.58 16.40
N PHE A 231 6.13 36.51 15.42
CA PHE A 231 7.10 35.43 15.32
C PHE A 231 8.42 35.91 14.73
N ALA A 232 9.54 35.46 15.30
CA ALA A 232 10.82 35.43 14.60
C ALA A 232 10.94 34.17 13.75
N TYR A 233 11.54 34.32 12.58
CA TYR A 233 11.72 33.27 11.59
C TYR A 233 13.19 32.91 11.45
N LEU A 234 13.50 31.63 11.64
CA LEU A 234 14.84 31.09 11.41
C LEU A 234 14.79 30.15 10.21
N THR A 235 15.74 30.26 9.29
CA THR A 235 15.86 29.33 8.17
C THR A 235 17.22 28.66 8.16
N GLY A 236 17.28 27.43 7.64
CA GLY A 236 18.52 26.72 7.47
C GLY A 236 18.36 25.44 6.66
N PRO A 237 19.45 24.69 6.47
CA PRO A 237 19.43 23.46 5.69
C PRO A 237 18.70 22.34 6.44
N THR A 238 17.87 21.59 5.72
CA THR A 238 17.34 20.31 6.21
C THR A 238 18.24 19.19 5.71
N VAL A 239 19.05 18.64 6.61
CA VAL A 239 19.99 17.54 6.33
C VAL A 239 19.82 16.45 7.37
N ALA A 240 20.12 15.20 6.99
CA ALA A 240 20.07 14.06 7.89
C ALA A 240 20.93 14.29 9.15
N GLY A 241 20.39 13.95 10.32
CA GLY A 241 21.05 14.10 11.61
C GLY A 241 20.29 15.01 12.57
N ALA A 242 20.99 15.56 13.56
CA ALA A 242 20.43 16.46 14.55
C ALA A 242 20.90 17.90 14.31
N ALA A 243 19.98 18.85 14.43
CA ALA A 243 20.27 20.27 14.54
C ALA A 243 19.77 20.78 15.90
N ASP A 244 20.69 21.25 16.72
CA ASP A 244 20.42 21.69 18.09
C ASP A 244 20.40 23.22 18.14
N PHE A 245 19.26 23.75 18.59
CA PHE A 245 19.07 25.17 18.87
C PHE A 245 19.16 25.36 20.38
N ALA A 246 20.18 26.07 20.84
CA ALA A 246 20.39 26.27 22.28
C ALA A 246 19.68 27.55 22.73
N PHE A 247 18.74 27.41 23.66
CA PHE A 247 17.96 28.49 24.24
C PHE A 247 18.47 28.82 25.64
N THR A 248 18.65 30.12 25.91
CA THR A 248 18.87 30.66 27.26
C THR A 248 17.69 31.56 27.59
N PHE A 249 16.93 31.20 28.64
CA PHE A 249 15.71 31.91 29.03
C PHE A 249 16.03 33.05 29.98
N GLY A 250 15.60 34.26 29.65
CA GLY A 250 15.73 35.40 30.55
C GLY A 250 14.83 35.32 31.79
N PRO A 251 15.12 36.09 32.84
CA PRO A 251 14.28 36.16 34.04
C PRO A 251 12.90 36.80 33.78
N GLY A 252 12.71 37.48 32.64
CA GLY A 252 11.45 38.12 32.23
C GLY A 252 10.64 37.35 31.18
N SER A 253 11.06 36.14 30.76
CA SER A 253 10.29 35.37 29.79
C SER A 253 8.93 34.96 30.36
N THR A 254 7.88 35.01 29.56
CA THR A 254 6.51 34.68 30.00
C THR A 254 6.40 33.21 30.41
N THR A 255 5.46 32.89 31.32
CA THR A 255 5.17 31.52 31.78
C THR A 255 4.52 30.64 30.72
N THR A 256 4.17 31.21 29.58
CA THR A 256 3.63 30.50 28.43
C THR A 256 4.75 29.76 27.69
N SER A 257 4.61 28.43 27.64
CA SER A 257 5.39 27.56 26.76
C SER A 257 5.52 28.18 25.37
N PRO A 258 6.73 28.48 24.86
CA PRO A 258 6.85 28.95 23.49
C PRO A 258 6.32 27.86 22.55
N VAL A 259 5.29 28.20 21.78
CA VAL A 259 4.81 27.34 20.70
C VAL A 259 5.80 27.47 19.55
N VAL A 260 6.86 26.67 19.61
CA VAL A 260 7.83 26.58 18.53
C VAL A 260 7.29 25.62 17.47
N GLN A 261 7.46 25.99 16.20
CA GLN A 261 6.98 25.20 15.08
C GLN A 261 8.07 25.11 14.02
N TRP A 262 8.28 23.91 13.48
CA TRP A 262 9.13 23.69 12.31
C TRP A 262 8.27 23.36 11.10
N ILE A 263 8.70 23.84 9.93
CA ILE A 263 8.08 23.56 8.62
C ILE A 263 9.17 23.59 7.53
N SER A 264 9.01 22.83 6.45
CA SER A 264 9.80 22.99 5.21
C SER A 264 8.91 23.47 4.06
N PRO A 265 8.66 24.79 3.92
CA PRO A 265 7.54 25.30 3.13
C PRO A 265 7.60 24.94 1.64
N MET A 266 8.78 24.63 1.12
CA MET A 266 8.98 24.24 -0.29
C MET A 266 8.95 22.73 -0.51
N ALA A 267 9.02 21.91 0.54
CA ALA A 267 8.93 20.47 0.39
C ALA A 267 7.47 20.06 0.10
N PRO A 268 7.24 19.13 -0.83
CA PRO A 268 5.88 18.64 -1.12
C PRO A 268 5.26 17.94 0.10
N GLY A 269 4.00 18.24 0.39
CA GLY A 269 3.21 17.63 1.49
C GLY A 269 3.40 18.29 2.86
N THR A 270 4.53 18.95 3.10
CA THR A 270 4.93 19.51 4.40
C THR A 270 3.82 19.86 5.40
N THR A 271 3.74 19.05 6.45
CA THR A 271 2.96 19.37 7.64
C THR A 271 3.86 20.03 8.69
N PRO A 272 3.45 21.16 9.31
CA PRO A 272 4.22 21.73 10.39
C PRO A 272 4.26 20.80 11.61
N ILE A 273 5.42 20.73 12.25
CA ILE A 273 5.63 19.94 13.46
C ILE A 273 5.89 20.87 14.65
N GLN A 274 5.46 20.44 15.82
CA GLN A 274 5.66 21.14 17.09
C GLN A 274 6.29 20.18 18.09
N PRO A 275 7.06 20.69 19.06
CA PRO A 275 7.69 19.81 20.03
C PRO A 275 6.64 19.20 20.95
N ARG A 276 6.77 17.89 21.19
CA ARG A 276 5.88 17.15 22.08
C ARG A 276 6.70 16.40 23.14
N PRO A 277 6.48 16.67 24.45
CA PRO A 277 5.56 17.66 25.00
C PRO A 277 6.04 19.11 24.76
N PRO A 278 5.12 20.11 24.78
CA PRO A 278 5.51 21.52 24.77
C PRO A 278 6.43 21.87 25.95
N LEU A 279 7.30 22.87 25.77
CA LEU A 279 8.25 23.27 26.81
C LEU A 279 7.52 23.80 28.05
N ARG A 280 7.81 23.28 29.23
CA ARG A 280 7.33 23.88 30.48
C ARG A 280 8.44 24.74 31.07
N LEU A 281 8.16 26.02 31.34
CA LEU A 281 9.03 26.91 32.09
C LEU A 281 8.56 26.99 33.53
N THR A 282 9.47 26.74 34.48
CA THR A 282 9.20 26.82 35.91
C THR A 282 10.03 27.92 36.58
N PRO A 283 9.57 28.51 37.68
CA PRO A 283 10.42 29.26 38.59
C PRO A 283 11.67 28.46 38.98
N ALA A 284 12.80 29.15 39.08
CA ALA A 284 14.03 28.59 39.63
C ALA A 284 13.90 28.31 41.14
#